data_AF-A0A2S5GXW6-F1
#
_entry.id   AF-A0A2S5GXW6-F1
#
_cell.length_a   1.000
_cell.length_b   1.000
_cell.length_c   1.000
_cell.angle_alpha   90.00
_cell.angle_beta   90.00
_cell.angle_gamma   90.00
#
_symmetry.space_group_name_H-M   'P 1'
#
loop_
_entity.id
_entity.type
_entity.pdbx_description
1 polymer ?
#
loop_
_entity_poly.entity_id
_entity_poly.type
_entity_poly.pdbx_seq_one_letter_code
_entity_poly.pdbx_strand_id
1 'polypeptide(L)'
;MNILDQKAASHDQALWLVSNPDGTREIVTEAEKAGRGGMSPPWGKPYREVLADILKSVQSGTAYWLKFHAAYLSGETKTGSPLGGSKSLPAVHFVADSHAYTAYLGTHHKGHFLGFGGSRVTITMDDGKVYESNNLWSRSDVPPDLRDILKDNATIKWH
;
A
#
# COMPACT_ATOMS: atom_id res chain seq x y z
N MET A 1 -20.19 -12.67 28.19
CA MET A 1 -19.04 -12.96 27.30
C MET A 1 -19.16 -12.09 26.07
N ASN A 2 -18.13 -11.31 25.71
CA ASN A 2 -18.18 -10.35 24.60
C ASN A 2 -18.11 -11.10 23.26
N ILE A 3 -18.99 -10.76 22.31
CA ILE A 3 -19.05 -11.37 20.97
C ILE A 3 -17.72 -11.24 20.21
N LEU A 4 -16.95 -10.18 20.48
CA LEU A 4 -15.65 -9.94 19.84
C LEU A 4 -14.55 -10.92 20.27
N ASP A 5 -14.72 -11.59 21.42
CA ASP A 5 -13.75 -12.53 21.99
C ASP A 5 -14.10 -14.00 21.68
N GLN A 6 -15.22 -14.23 20.98
CA GLN A 6 -15.65 -15.55 20.60
C GLN A 6 -14.80 -16.09 19.46
N LYS A 7 -14.49 -17.39 19.55
CA LYS A 7 -13.83 -18.15 18.49
C LYS A 7 -14.83 -19.17 17.99
N ALA A 8 -15.03 -19.19 16.67
CA ALA A 8 -15.86 -20.21 16.06
C ALA A 8 -15.17 -21.57 16.21
N ALA A 9 -15.86 -22.57 16.75
CA ALA A 9 -15.35 -23.95 16.84
C ALA A 9 -15.67 -24.77 15.58
N SER A 10 -16.58 -24.28 14.73
CA SER A 10 -16.96 -24.87 13.44
C SER A 10 -17.52 -23.81 12.49
N HIS A 11 -17.62 -24.13 11.19
CA HIS A 11 -18.14 -23.23 10.14
C HIS A 11 -19.50 -22.64 10.48
N ASP A 12 -20.41 -23.46 10.99
CA ASP A 12 -21.78 -23.05 11.30
C ASP A 12 -21.86 -22.13 12.54
N GLN A 13 -20.81 -22.11 13.36
CA GLN A 13 -20.67 -21.22 14.51
C GLN A 13 -19.86 -19.96 14.18
N ALA A 14 -19.46 -19.78 12.92
CA ALA A 14 -18.79 -18.57 12.50
C ALA A 14 -19.74 -17.38 12.60
N LEU A 15 -19.20 -16.31 13.16
CA LEU A 15 -19.78 -14.99 13.06
C LEU A 15 -19.21 -14.30 11.81
N TRP A 16 -20.02 -13.47 11.18
CA TRP A 16 -19.75 -12.85 9.88
C TRP A 16 -20.01 -11.35 9.93
N LEU A 17 -19.04 -10.56 9.49
CA LEU A 17 -19.19 -9.13 9.28
C LEU A 17 -19.76 -8.96 7.87
N VAL A 18 -21.03 -8.61 7.81
CA VAL A 18 -21.75 -8.39 6.55
C VAL A 18 -21.94 -6.89 6.33
N SER A 19 -22.01 -6.50 5.05
CA SER A 19 -22.36 -5.12 4.67
C SER A 19 -23.83 -5.09 4.24
N ASN A 20 -24.58 -4.14 4.79
CA ASN A 20 -25.98 -3.93 4.47
C ASN A 20 -26.13 -3.00 3.25
N PRO A 21 -27.28 -3.04 2.55
CA PRO A 21 -27.53 -2.17 1.39
C PRO A 21 -27.43 -0.67 1.68
N ASP A 22 -27.67 -0.27 2.93
CA ASP A 22 -27.56 1.12 3.40
C ASP A 22 -26.12 1.54 3.76
N GLY A 23 -25.14 0.65 3.57
CA GLY A 23 -23.73 0.88 3.88
C GLY A 23 -23.36 0.61 5.34
N THR A 24 -24.31 0.26 6.21
CA THR A 24 -24.01 -0.16 7.58
C THR A 24 -23.38 -1.55 7.60
N ARG A 25 -22.72 -1.88 8.72
CA ARG A 25 -22.10 -3.20 8.92
C ARG A 25 -22.57 -3.80 10.23
N GLU A 26 -22.83 -5.10 10.22
CA GLU A 26 -23.25 -5.86 11.39
C GLU A 26 -22.52 -7.20 11.46
N ILE A 27 -22.38 -7.74 12.67
CA ILE A 27 -21.86 -9.08 12.91
C ILE A 27 -23.05 -10.01 13.11
N VAL A 28 -23.17 -11.01 12.25
CA VAL A 28 -24.29 -11.97 12.20
C VAL A 28 -23.79 -13.40 12.27
N THR A 29 -24.66 -14.34 12.61
CA THR A 29 -24.37 -15.78 12.50
C THR A 29 -24.40 -16.25 11.04
N GLU A 30 -23.86 -17.45 10.75
CA GLU A 30 -23.95 -18.08 9.42
C GLU A 30 -25.40 -18.26 8.96
N ALA A 31 -26.34 -18.56 9.87
CA ALA A 31 -27.76 -18.69 9.54
C ALA A 31 -28.38 -17.33 9.11
N GLU A 32 -28.04 -16.25 9.82
CA GLU A 32 -28.52 -14.89 9.55
C GLU A 32 -27.85 -14.23 8.35
N LYS A 33 -26.70 -14.75 7.92
CA LYS A 33 -26.01 -14.28 6.71
C LYS A 33 -26.90 -14.39 5.48
N ALA A 34 -27.79 -15.39 5.41
CA ALA A 34 -28.83 -15.52 4.38
C ALA A 34 -28.30 -15.31 2.93
N GLY A 35 -27.09 -15.80 2.63
CA GLY A 35 -26.45 -15.65 1.31
C GLY A 35 -25.77 -14.30 1.06
N ARG A 36 -25.76 -13.37 2.04
CA ARG A 36 -24.98 -12.14 1.98
C ARG A 36 -23.48 -12.48 1.96
N GLY A 37 -22.73 -11.82 1.08
CA GLY A 37 -21.27 -11.84 1.16
C GLY A 37 -20.79 -11.24 2.48
N GLY A 38 -19.68 -11.72 3.01
CA GLY A 38 -19.16 -11.23 4.29
C GLY A 38 -17.80 -11.79 4.61
N MET A 39 -17.21 -11.27 5.68
CA MET A 39 -15.93 -11.69 6.21
C MET A 39 -16.11 -12.34 7.58
N SER A 40 -15.63 -13.57 7.76
CA SER A 40 -15.43 -14.17 9.07
C SER A 40 -13.93 -14.18 9.44
N PRO A 41 -13.60 -14.20 10.75
CA PRO A 41 -12.24 -14.39 11.20
C PRO A 41 -11.69 -15.75 10.74
N PRO A 42 -10.39 -15.87 10.47
CA PRO A 42 -9.76 -17.18 10.29
C PRO A 42 -10.02 -18.10 11.48
N TRP A 43 -10.05 -19.42 11.23
CA TRP A 43 -10.25 -20.43 12.27
C TRP A 43 -9.36 -20.22 13.49
N GLY A 44 -9.96 -20.25 14.68
CA GLY A 44 -9.26 -20.08 15.96
C GLY A 44 -8.91 -18.64 16.34
N LYS A 45 -9.21 -17.65 15.50
CA LYS A 45 -9.03 -16.22 15.81
C LYS A 45 -10.35 -15.56 16.24
N PRO A 46 -10.33 -14.69 17.26
CA PRO A 46 -11.48 -13.90 17.64
C PRO A 46 -11.62 -12.65 16.74
N TYR A 47 -12.83 -12.11 16.64
CA TYR A 47 -13.09 -10.86 15.90
C TYR A 47 -12.23 -9.69 16.36
N ARG A 48 -11.96 -9.60 17.67
CA ARG A 48 -11.11 -8.55 18.24
C ARG A 48 -9.72 -8.53 17.59
N GLU A 49 -9.12 -9.69 17.36
CA GLU A 49 -7.78 -9.79 16.77
C GLU A 49 -7.81 -9.35 15.32
N VAL A 50 -8.79 -9.81 14.55
CA VAL A 50 -8.97 -9.43 13.15
C VAL A 50 -9.24 -7.93 13.00
N LEU A 51 -10.08 -7.35 13.84
CA LEU A 51 -10.34 -5.91 13.83
C LEU A 51 -9.09 -5.13 14.24
N ALA A 52 -8.30 -5.62 15.20
CA ALA A 52 -7.02 -5.01 15.56
C ALA A 52 -6.03 -5.04 14.39
N ASP A 53 -5.95 -6.15 13.66
CA ASP A 53 -5.11 -6.28 12.45
C ASP A 53 -5.58 -5.33 11.34
N ILE A 54 -6.89 -5.18 11.13
CA ILE A 54 -7.46 -4.21 10.18
C ILE A 54 -7.09 -2.78 10.60
N LEU A 55 -7.28 -2.42 11.87
CA LEU A 55 -6.90 -1.10 12.39
C LEU A 55 -5.40 -0.84 12.23
N LYS A 56 -4.56 -1.82 12.52
CA LYS A 56 -3.11 -1.75 12.33
C LYS A 56 -2.75 -1.59 10.85
N SER A 57 -3.46 -2.26 9.96
CA SER A 57 -3.29 -2.13 8.51
C SER A 57 -3.64 -0.72 8.04
N VAL A 58 -4.78 -0.18 8.48
CA VAL A 58 -5.20 1.21 8.20
C VAL A 58 -4.15 2.20 8.71
N GLN A 59 -3.71 2.06 9.96
CA GLN A 59 -2.66 2.90 10.54
C GLN A 59 -1.35 2.81 9.75
N SER A 60 -0.97 1.61 9.32
CA SER A 60 0.24 1.40 8.51
C SER A 60 0.12 2.06 7.14
N GLY A 61 -1.07 2.01 6.51
CA GLY A 61 -1.37 2.70 5.26
C GLY A 61 -1.31 4.22 5.39
N THR A 62 -1.90 4.78 6.44
CA THR A 62 -1.79 6.23 6.73
C THR A 62 -0.33 6.62 6.97
N ALA A 63 0.39 5.88 7.80
CA ALA A 63 1.80 6.15 8.09
C ALA A 63 2.67 6.03 6.83
N TYR A 64 2.34 5.11 5.92
CA TYR A 64 3.00 4.99 4.62
C TYR A 64 2.85 6.29 3.81
N TRP A 65 1.63 6.81 3.64
CA TRP A 65 1.39 8.02 2.86
C TRP A 65 2.04 9.27 3.46
N LEU A 66 2.09 9.38 4.79
CA LEU A 66 2.83 10.46 5.45
C LEU A 66 4.33 10.41 5.14
N LYS A 67 4.94 9.22 5.20
CA LYS A 67 6.35 9.01 4.84
C LYS A 67 6.61 9.30 3.37
N PHE A 68 5.70 8.84 2.51
CA PHE A 68 5.78 9.11 1.07
C PHE A 68 5.71 10.61 0.78
N HIS A 69 4.75 11.33 1.37
CA HIS A 69 4.62 12.78 1.21
C HIS A 69 5.87 13.54 1.67
N ALA A 70 6.45 13.17 2.81
CA ALA A 70 7.71 13.77 3.26
C ALA A 70 8.86 13.54 2.25
N ALA A 71 8.97 12.33 1.69
CA ALA A 71 9.99 12.00 0.69
C ALA A 71 9.72 12.71 -0.66
N TYR A 72 8.46 12.77 -1.07
CA TYR A 72 7.98 13.47 -2.27
C TYR A 72 8.38 14.95 -2.24
N LEU A 73 8.19 15.63 -1.11
CA LEU A 73 8.58 17.03 -0.96
C LEU A 73 10.10 17.26 -0.90
N SER A 74 10.88 16.24 -0.52
CA SER A 74 12.33 16.37 -0.38
C SER A 74 13.11 16.30 -1.69
N GLY A 75 12.46 15.89 -2.79
CA GLY A 75 13.12 15.66 -4.07
C GLY A 75 14.10 14.49 -4.02
N GLU A 76 15.33 14.70 -4.50
CA GLU A 76 16.39 13.69 -4.43
C GLU A 76 16.91 13.54 -3.00
N THR A 77 16.70 12.35 -2.42
CA THR A 77 17.13 12.04 -1.06
C THR A 77 17.64 10.61 -0.92
N LYS A 78 18.53 10.38 0.04
CA LYS A 78 19.02 9.04 0.34
C LYS A 78 17.93 8.23 1.05
N THR A 79 17.48 7.17 0.40
CA THR A 79 16.42 6.30 0.89
C THR A 79 16.94 4.89 1.10
N GLY A 80 16.42 4.18 2.10
CA GLY A 80 16.77 2.78 2.35
C GLY A 80 16.59 1.93 1.09
N SER A 81 17.61 1.12 0.78
CA SER A 81 17.58 0.23 -0.38
C SER A 81 16.53 -0.87 -0.20
N PRO A 82 15.72 -1.17 -1.23
CA PRO A 82 14.75 -2.27 -1.19
C PRO A 82 15.45 -3.63 -1.26
N LEU A 83 16.76 -3.65 -1.60
CA LEU A 83 17.61 -4.84 -1.67
C LEU A 83 18.06 -5.32 -0.29
N GLY A 84 17.68 -4.63 0.79
CA GLY A 84 18.18 -4.91 2.14
C GLY A 84 19.62 -4.45 2.36
N GLY A 85 20.00 -4.30 3.62
CA GLY A 85 21.31 -3.79 4.05
C GLY A 85 21.28 -2.33 4.52
N SER A 86 22.31 -1.91 5.25
CA SER A 86 22.44 -0.57 5.85
C SER A 86 22.73 0.55 4.83
N LYS A 87 22.70 0.25 3.52
CA LYS A 87 23.05 1.21 2.47
C LYS A 87 21.79 1.96 2.02
N SER A 88 21.79 3.27 2.23
CA SER A 88 20.85 4.19 1.59
C SER A 88 21.36 4.58 0.20
N LEU A 89 20.47 4.55 -0.78
CA LEU A 89 20.74 4.94 -2.17
C LEU A 89 20.05 6.28 -2.47
N PRO A 90 20.64 7.15 -3.30
CA PRO A 90 19.93 8.31 -3.83
C PRO A 90 18.65 7.86 -4.54
N ALA A 91 17.53 8.49 -4.22
CA ALA A 91 16.24 8.17 -4.77
C ALA A 91 15.37 9.41 -4.91
N VAL A 92 14.41 9.35 -5.83
CA VAL A 92 13.34 10.34 -5.98
C VAL A 92 11.99 9.67 -5.80
N HIS A 93 11.08 10.36 -5.12
CA HIS A 93 9.70 9.94 -4.92
C HIS A 93 8.80 10.90 -5.67
N PHE A 94 7.92 10.37 -6.49
CA PHE A 94 7.14 11.19 -7.42
C PHE A 94 5.82 10.52 -7.74
N VAL A 95 4.90 11.29 -8.31
CA VAL A 95 3.63 10.81 -8.83
C VAL A 95 3.58 11.06 -10.32
N ALA A 96 3.15 10.04 -11.07
CA ALA A 96 2.88 10.12 -12.50
C ALA A 96 1.59 9.34 -12.78
N ASP A 97 0.67 9.93 -13.53
CA ASP A 97 -0.64 9.36 -13.86
C ASP A 97 -1.43 8.89 -12.62
N SER A 98 -1.44 9.71 -11.57
CA SER A 98 -2.03 9.38 -10.25
C SER A 98 -1.47 8.13 -9.58
N HIS A 99 -0.27 7.68 -9.96
CA HIS A 99 0.41 6.54 -9.35
C HIS A 99 1.72 6.97 -8.68
N ALA A 100 1.95 6.48 -7.45
CA ALA A 100 3.12 6.81 -6.65
C ALA A 100 4.29 5.86 -6.94
N TYR A 101 5.47 6.45 -7.16
CA TYR A 101 6.69 5.72 -7.48
C TYR A 101 7.87 6.09 -6.57
N THR A 102 8.81 5.15 -6.44
CA THR A 102 10.17 5.43 -5.96
C THR A 102 11.17 4.98 -7.01
N ALA A 103 12.02 5.88 -7.49
CA ALA A 103 13.14 5.52 -8.36
C ALA A 103 14.45 5.64 -7.61
N TYR A 104 15.23 4.56 -7.56
CA TYR A 104 16.59 4.60 -7.06
C TYR A 104 17.52 4.98 -8.21
N LEU A 105 18.21 6.11 -8.06
CA LEU A 105 18.92 6.76 -9.16
C LEU A 105 20.13 5.96 -9.64
N GLY A 106 20.43 6.07 -10.94
CA GLY A 106 21.57 5.41 -11.58
C GLY A 106 21.25 4.03 -12.16
N THR A 107 22.30 3.38 -12.67
CA THR A 107 22.22 2.03 -13.26
C THR A 107 22.76 1.00 -12.28
N HIS A 108 21.90 0.10 -11.83
CA HIS A 108 22.19 -0.98 -10.90
C HIS A 108 22.40 -2.31 -11.66
N HIS A 109 23.26 -3.19 -11.15
CA HIS A 109 23.59 -4.44 -11.83
C HIS A 109 22.37 -5.34 -12.06
N LYS A 110 22.16 -5.78 -13.32
CA LYS A 110 21.14 -6.76 -13.71
C LYS A 110 21.50 -8.12 -13.09
N GLY A 111 20.65 -8.63 -12.19
CA GLY A 111 20.91 -9.78 -11.31
C GLY A 111 20.44 -9.56 -9.87
N HIS A 112 20.16 -8.31 -9.49
CA HIS A 112 19.50 -7.93 -8.24
C HIS A 112 17.97 -7.82 -8.43
N PHE A 113 17.21 -7.87 -7.33
CA PHE A 113 15.77 -7.62 -7.30
C PHE A 113 15.51 -6.13 -7.60
N LEU A 114 15.44 -5.79 -8.88
CA LEU A 114 15.20 -4.43 -9.36
C LEU A 114 13.73 -4.23 -9.70
N GLY A 115 13.22 -3.04 -9.45
CA GLY A 115 11.86 -2.68 -9.81
C GLY A 115 11.63 -2.71 -11.32
N PHE A 116 10.42 -3.13 -11.74
CA PHE A 116 10.02 -3.37 -13.15
C PHE A 116 11.04 -4.18 -13.98
N GLY A 117 11.64 -5.21 -13.37
CA GLY A 117 12.53 -6.14 -14.06
C GLY A 117 13.86 -5.54 -14.50
N GLY A 118 14.23 -4.35 -14.01
CA GLY A 118 15.49 -3.70 -14.38
C GLY A 118 15.44 -2.93 -15.69
N SER A 119 14.23 -2.62 -16.20
CA SER A 119 14.04 -1.79 -17.39
C SER A 119 14.57 -0.38 -17.12
N ARG A 120 15.26 0.21 -18.10
CA ARG A 120 15.76 1.58 -17.98
C ARG A 120 14.63 2.56 -18.19
N VAL A 121 14.61 3.59 -17.37
CA VAL A 121 13.65 4.69 -17.46
C VAL A 121 14.37 6.02 -17.34
N THR A 122 13.82 7.01 -18.04
CA THR A 122 14.09 8.42 -17.78
C THR A 122 12.87 9.02 -17.09
N ILE A 123 13.11 9.75 -16.02
CA ILE A 123 12.09 10.43 -15.22
C ILE A 123 12.33 11.92 -15.36
N THR A 124 11.34 12.64 -15.84
CA THR A 124 11.39 14.11 -15.98
C THR A 124 10.44 14.72 -14.98
N MET A 125 10.98 15.45 -14.01
CA MET A 125 10.23 16.17 -12.98
C MET A 125 9.65 17.48 -13.54
N ASP A 126 8.62 17.99 -12.89
CA ASP A 126 7.99 19.28 -13.19
C ASP A 126 8.95 20.48 -13.03
N ASP A 127 9.91 20.39 -12.12
CA ASP A 127 10.99 21.36 -11.94
C ASP A 127 12.07 21.31 -13.04
N GLY A 128 11.89 20.44 -14.04
CA GLY A 128 12.78 20.26 -15.19
C GLY A 128 13.97 19.33 -14.93
N LYS A 129 14.15 18.81 -13.71
CA LYS A 129 15.21 17.83 -13.45
C LYS A 129 14.92 16.52 -14.16
N VAL A 130 15.99 15.91 -14.66
CA VAL A 130 15.93 14.62 -15.37
C VAL A 130 16.78 13.60 -14.64
N TYR A 131 16.18 12.46 -14.37
CA TYR A 131 16.80 11.35 -13.68
C TYR A 131 16.80 10.10 -14.55
N GLU A 132 17.84 9.28 -14.40
CA GLU A 132 17.88 7.93 -14.96
C GLU A 132 17.83 6.90 -13.85
N SER A 133 17.07 5.83 -14.08
CA SER A 133 17.00 4.69 -13.19
C SER A 133 16.77 3.41 -13.97
N ASN A 134 17.27 2.29 -13.47
CA ASN A 134 16.77 0.97 -13.84
C ASN A 134 16.19 0.22 -12.63
N ASN A 135 15.78 0.94 -11.59
CA ASN A 135 15.30 0.41 -10.34
C ASN A 135 14.11 1.24 -9.84
N LEU A 136 13.04 1.25 -10.65
CA LEU A 136 11.79 1.97 -10.40
C LEU A 136 10.77 1.06 -9.73
N TRP A 137 10.23 1.46 -8.58
CA TRP A 137 9.24 0.69 -7.84
C TRP A 137 7.87 1.37 -7.89
N SER A 138 6.88 0.63 -8.36
CA SER A 138 5.48 0.94 -8.09
C SER A 138 5.24 0.84 -6.59
N ARG A 139 4.46 1.78 -6.05
CA ARG A 139 4.05 1.74 -4.65
C ARG A 139 2.55 1.53 -4.52
N SER A 140 1.76 2.43 -5.08
CA SER A 140 0.30 2.35 -5.06
C SER A 140 -0.31 3.50 -5.88
N ASP A 141 -1.57 3.35 -6.28
CA ASP A 141 -2.35 4.47 -6.79
C ASP A 141 -2.58 5.49 -5.66
N VAL A 142 -2.53 6.77 -5.99
CA VAL A 142 -2.82 7.84 -5.04
C VAL A 142 -4.32 7.85 -4.72
N PRO A 143 -4.69 7.70 -3.43
CA PRO A 143 -6.08 7.77 -2.99
C PRO A 143 -6.74 9.07 -3.43
N PRO A 144 -8.03 9.07 -3.83
CA PRO A 144 -8.71 10.25 -4.35
C PRO A 144 -8.60 11.50 -3.45
N ASP A 145 -8.69 11.31 -2.13
CA ASP A 145 -8.58 12.34 -1.11
C ASP A 145 -7.17 12.93 -0.94
N LEU A 146 -6.14 12.28 -1.50
CA LEU A 146 -4.75 12.75 -1.46
C LEU A 146 -4.28 13.37 -2.77
N ARG A 147 -5.04 13.29 -3.87
CA ARG A 147 -4.59 13.73 -5.21
C ARG A 147 -4.35 15.23 -5.32
N ASP A 148 -5.04 16.04 -4.52
CA ASP A 148 -4.82 17.49 -4.48
C ASP A 148 -3.51 17.87 -3.76
N ILE A 149 -2.98 16.97 -2.93
CA ILE A 149 -1.73 17.15 -2.18
C ILE A 149 -0.55 16.50 -2.93
N LEU A 150 -0.74 15.25 -3.36
CA LEU A 150 0.21 14.43 -4.10
C LEU A 150 -0.13 14.48 -5.59
N LYS A 151 0.10 15.65 -6.19
CA LYS A 151 -0.15 15.88 -7.61
C LYS A 151 0.87 15.15 -8.47
N ASP A 152 0.49 14.87 -9.71
CA ASP A 152 1.44 14.44 -10.74
C ASP A 152 2.52 15.50 -10.90
N ASN A 153 3.77 15.12 -10.67
CA ASN A 153 4.93 16.01 -10.71
C ASN A 153 6.09 15.43 -11.54
N ALA A 154 5.85 14.34 -12.25
CA ALA A 154 6.83 13.75 -13.15
C ALA A 154 6.17 13.00 -14.30
N THR A 155 6.97 12.74 -15.32
CA THR A 155 6.65 11.83 -16.43
C THR A 155 7.71 10.74 -16.53
N ILE A 156 7.30 9.55 -17.00
CA ILE A 156 8.20 8.39 -17.17
C ILE A 156 8.32 8.05 -18.65
N LYS A 157 9.55 7.96 -19.14
CA LYS A 157 9.88 7.41 -20.46
C LYS A 157 10.62 6.08 -20.31
N TRP A 158 10.05 5.02 -20.89
CA TRP A 158 10.64 3.69 -20.93
C TRP A 158 11.57 3.52 -22.14
N HIS A 159 12.61 2.69 -22.01
CA HIS A 159 13.59 2.38 -23.05
C HIS A 159 13.68 0.89 -23.35
#